data_AF-A0A9P1NHM5-F1
#
_entry.id   AF-A0A9P1NHM5-F1
#
_cell.length_a   1.000
_cell.length_b   1.000
_cell.length_c   1.000
_cell.angle_alpha   90.00
_cell.angle_beta   90.00
_cell.angle_gamma   90.00
#
_symmetry.space_group_name_H-M   'P 1'
#
loop_
_entity.id
_entity.type
_entity.pdbx_description
1 polymer ?
#
loop_
_entity_poly.entity_id
_entity_poly.type
_entity_poly.pdbx_seq_one_letter_code
_entity_poly.pdbx_strand_id
1 'polypeptide(L)'
;MEIKDYLKERFPTLKLMPGIYHQWGVGIHFSLGGNMYQFDESGGLNLDYFQLVHHQTAAIFDELFEQNDDLFLVANVYKYKTKDIYARKLKIYQPFLKCKDDLYRIQVKTCPYPFEADDAEEYEMQQFSLICKRKDLRITQLLKAAAHEDFPLKPRFGGYSVDYPDVFFVNITKDIIFFIYDDRGCEVIARDAGRIRPLYDQYHDWIED
;
A
#
# COMPACT_ATOMS: atom_id res chain seq x y z
N MET A 1 -3.97 5.58 -19.62
CA MET A 1 -4.41 6.37 -18.46
C MET A 1 -3.24 6.49 -17.50
N GLU A 2 -2.93 7.68 -17.00
CA GLU A 2 -1.93 7.86 -15.93
C GLU A 2 -2.65 7.95 -14.58
N ILE A 3 -1.98 7.53 -13.49
CA ILE A 3 -2.55 7.58 -12.14
C ILE A 3 -2.99 9.00 -11.75
N LYS A 4 -2.23 10.02 -12.16
CA LYS A 4 -2.54 11.42 -11.84
C LYS A 4 -3.90 11.86 -12.43
N ASP A 5 -4.25 11.37 -13.62
CA ASP A 5 -5.45 11.78 -14.32
C ASP A 5 -6.67 11.10 -13.69
N TYR A 6 -6.54 9.82 -13.36
CA TYR A 6 -7.54 9.07 -12.61
C TYR A 6 -7.82 9.70 -11.24
N LEU A 7 -6.78 10.02 -10.46
CA LEU A 7 -6.94 10.67 -9.17
C LEU A 7 -7.59 12.05 -9.31
N LYS A 8 -7.18 12.86 -10.29
CA LYS A 8 -7.80 14.17 -10.53
C LYS A 8 -9.30 14.06 -10.81
N GLU A 9 -9.75 13.02 -11.51
CA GLU A 9 -11.15 12.80 -11.84
C GLU A 9 -11.94 12.23 -10.64
N ARG A 10 -11.39 11.22 -9.97
CA ARG A 10 -12.11 10.39 -8.98
C ARG A 10 -11.83 10.76 -7.53
N PHE A 11 -10.64 11.31 -7.24
CA PHE A 11 -10.16 11.68 -5.91
C PHE A 11 -9.41 13.03 -5.94
N PRO A 12 -10.04 14.14 -6.38
CA PRO A 12 -9.35 15.38 -6.79
C PRO A 12 -8.48 16.05 -5.72
N THR A 13 -8.73 15.83 -4.44
CA THR A 13 -7.97 16.40 -3.32
C THR A 13 -6.96 15.43 -2.72
N LEU A 14 -7.00 14.15 -3.13
CA LEU A 14 -6.20 13.10 -2.53
C LEU A 14 -4.76 13.12 -3.05
N LYS A 15 -3.81 12.96 -2.14
CA LYS A 15 -2.43 12.58 -2.45
C LYS A 15 -2.20 11.15 -1.95
N LEU A 16 -1.66 10.28 -2.81
CA LEU A 16 -1.23 8.94 -2.40
C LEU A 16 0.03 9.08 -1.53
N MET A 17 -0.17 9.19 -0.23
CA MET A 17 0.81 9.34 0.84
C MET A 17 0.20 8.74 2.11
N PRO A 18 1.00 8.32 3.11
CA PRO A 18 0.47 7.84 4.38
C PRO A 18 -0.56 8.81 4.99
N GLY A 19 -1.62 8.26 5.58
CA GLY A 19 -2.74 9.04 6.10
C GLY A 19 -3.78 9.39 5.03
N ILE A 20 -4.04 8.51 4.05
CA ILE A 20 -5.08 8.74 3.03
C ILE A 20 -6.48 8.82 3.67
N TYR A 21 -6.69 8.14 4.80
CA TYR A 21 -7.92 8.20 5.57
C TYR A 21 -8.26 9.63 6.03
N HIS A 22 -7.27 10.40 6.47
CA HIS A 22 -7.48 11.79 6.91
C HIS A 22 -7.65 12.78 5.75
N GLN A 23 -7.31 12.38 4.52
CA GLN A 23 -7.41 13.23 3.33
C GLN A 23 -8.76 13.11 2.61
N TRP A 24 -9.55 12.08 2.91
CA TRP A 24 -10.77 11.76 2.19
C TRP A 24 -11.96 11.49 3.13
N GLY A 25 -13.11 12.10 2.85
CA GLY A 25 -14.26 12.07 3.77
C GLY A 25 -15.03 10.74 3.85
N VAL A 26 -14.65 9.74 3.05
CA VAL A 26 -15.28 8.42 3.03
C VAL A 26 -14.19 7.36 3.11
N GLY A 27 -13.94 6.86 4.31
CA GLY A 27 -12.95 5.84 4.54
C GLY A 27 -13.15 5.10 5.85
N ILE A 28 -12.33 4.08 6.05
CA ILE A 28 -12.23 3.27 7.26
C ILE A 28 -10.75 3.10 7.58
N HIS A 29 -10.40 3.30 8.84
CA HIS A 29 -9.11 2.94 9.40
C HIS A 29 -9.28 1.62 10.16
N PHE A 30 -8.48 0.61 9.81
CA PHE A 30 -8.50 -0.69 10.45
C PHE A 30 -7.24 -0.90 11.26
N SER A 31 -7.42 -1.42 12.47
CA SER A 31 -6.36 -1.88 13.35
C SER A 31 -6.11 -3.36 13.18
N LEU A 32 -4.84 -3.72 13.08
CA LEU A 32 -4.36 -5.05 12.78
C LEU A 32 -3.66 -5.66 14.00
N GLY A 33 -3.74 -6.98 14.12
CA GLY A 33 -3.10 -7.73 15.21
C GLY A 33 -3.90 -7.78 16.52
N GLY A 34 -5.06 -7.11 16.58
CA GLY A 34 -5.95 -7.12 17.75
C GLY A 34 -5.24 -6.69 19.03
N ASN A 35 -5.48 -7.41 20.14
CA ASN A 35 -4.86 -7.10 21.43
C ASN A 35 -3.47 -7.74 21.61
N MET A 36 -2.87 -8.28 20.55
CA MET A 36 -1.58 -8.98 20.62
C MET A 36 -0.44 -8.00 20.36
N TYR A 37 0.71 -8.26 20.98
CA TYR A 37 1.95 -7.51 20.72
C TYR A 37 2.82 -8.25 19.71
N GLN A 38 3.56 -7.51 18.87
CA GLN A 38 4.41 -8.07 17.82
C GLN A 38 5.60 -8.90 18.34
N PHE A 39 5.94 -8.77 19.63
CA PHE A 39 6.96 -9.57 20.31
C PHE A 39 6.37 -10.49 21.37
N ASP A 40 6.94 -11.68 21.54
CA ASP A 40 6.62 -12.60 22.62
C ASP A 40 7.39 -12.27 23.91
N GLU A 41 7.14 -13.02 24.99
CA GLU A 41 7.78 -12.82 26.30
C GLU A 41 9.31 -13.03 26.27
N SER A 42 9.83 -13.73 25.27
CA SER A 42 11.28 -13.93 25.09
C SER A 42 11.96 -12.80 24.29
N GLY A 43 11.18 -11.84 23.81
CA GLY A 43 11.63 -10.80 22.87
C GLY A 43 11.75 -11.30 21.42
N GLY A 44 11.29 -12.53 21.15
CA GLY A 44 11.14 -13.08 19.80
C GLY A 44 9.92 -12.50 19.09
N LEU A 45 9.80 -12.75 17.78
CA LEU A 45 8.61 -12.33 17.03
C LEU A 45 7.40 -13.19 17.42
N ASN A 46 6.29 -12.54 17.73
CA ASN A 46 5.03 -13.21 17.98
C ASN A 46 4.41 -13.66 16.64
N LEU A 47 4.60 -14.93 16.27
CA LEU A 47 4.10 -15.44 14.99
C LEU A 47 2.58 -15.50 14.91
N ASP A 48 1.88 -15.59 16.03
CA ASP A 48 0.41 -15.59 16.06
C ASP A 48 -0.13 -14.19 15.77
N TYR A 49 0.55 -13.13 16.25
CA TYR A 49 0.27 -11.75 15.87
C TYR A 49 0.36 -11.57 14.36
N PHE A 50 1.48 -11.97 13.74
CA PHE A 50 1.65 -11.83 12.29
C PHE A 50 0.68 -12.70 11.48
N GLN A 51 0.31 -13.88 11.98
CA GLN A 51 -0.74 -14.69 11.35
C GLN A 51 -2.09 -13.97 11.34
N LEU A 52 -2.45 -13.30 12.44
CA LEU A 52 -3.67 -12.50 12.52
C LEU A 52 -3.62 -11.30 11.56
N VAL A 53 -2.50 -10.55 11.54
CA VAL A 53 -2.29 -9.44 10.58
C VAL A 53 -2.43 -9.92 9.14
N HIS A 54 -1.84 -11.07 8.78
CA HIS A 54 -1.97 -11.65 7.43
C HIS A 54 -3.40 -12.06 7.11
N HIS A 55 -4.14 -12.58 8.09
CA HIS A 55 -5.53 -12.95 7.91
C HIS A 55 -6.41 -11.71 7.67
N GLN A 56 -6.30 -10.69 8.52
CA GLN A 56 -7.10 -9.47 8.43
C GLN A 56 -6.85 -8.73 7.11
N THR A 57 -5.58 -8.51 6.76
CA THR A 57 -5.22 -7.82 5.50
C THR A 57 -5.70 -8.58 4.26
N ALA A 58 -5.63 -9.91 4.26
CA ALA A 58 -6.14 -10.73 3.16
C ALA A 58 -7.68 -10.69 3.08
N ALA A 59 -8.38 -10.77 4.22
CA ALA A 59 -9.83 -10.71 4.27
C ALA A 59 -10.36 -9.36 3.74
N ILE A 60 -9.76 -8.25 4.18
CA ILE A 60 -10.09 -6.91 3.69
C ILE A 60 -9.82 -6.80 2.19
N PHE A 61 -8.64 -7.23 1.73
CA PHE A 61 -8.29 -7.13 0.31
C PHE A 61 -9.23 -7.94 -0.58
N ASP A 62 -9.61 -9.15 -0.16
CA ASP A 62 -10.43 -10.05 -0.95
C ASP A 62 -11.87 -9.55 -1.12
N GLU A 63 -12.40 -8.79 -0.16
CA GLU A 63 -13.68 -8.08 -0.26
C GLU A 63 -13.59 -6.89 -1.23
N LEU A 64 -12.46 -6.17 -1.21
CA LEU A 64 -12.28 -4.94 -1.98
C LEU A 64 -11.92 -5.15 -3.46
N PHE A 65 -11.31 -6.27 -3.82
CA PHE A 65 -10.77 -6.49 -5.17
C PHE A 65 -11.21 -7.83 -5.74
N GLU A 66 -11.85 -7.85 -6.90
CA GLU A 66 -12.19 -9.08 -7.64
C GLU A 66 -11.09 -9.47 -8.64
N GLN A 67 -11.08 -10.74 -9.08
CA GLN A 67 -10.01 -11.28 -9.94
C GLN A 67 -9.79 -10.48 -11.24
N ASN A 68 -10.85 -9.91 -11.80
CA ASN A 68 -10.81 -9.19 -13.07
C ASN A 68 -10.81 -7.66 -12.93
N ASP A 69 -10.86 -7.14 -11.70
CA ASP A 69 -10.79 -5.70 -11.44
C ASP A 69 -9.50 -5.13 -12.02
N ASP A 70 -9.63 -3.99 -12.69
CA ASP A 70 -8.51 -3.18 -13.10
C ASP A 70 -8.04 -2.34 -11.92
N LEU A 71 -6.74 -2.34 -11.65
CA LEU A 71 -6.16 -1.59 -10.54
C LEU A 71 -4.83 -0.95 -10.93
N PHE A 72 -4.51 0.16 -10.27
CA PHE A 72 -3.12 0.61 -10.19
C PHE A 72 -2.44 -0.01 -8.97
N LEU A 73 -1.28 -0.61 -9.19
CA LEU A 73 -0.30 -0.85 -8.13
C LEU A 73 0.68 0.31 -8.13
N VAL A 74 0.58 1.18 -7.13
CA VAL A 74 1.37 2.41 -7.02
C VAL A 74 2.39 2.24 -5.91
N ALA A 75 3.64 2.60 -6.17
CA ALA A 75 4.69 2.61 -5.16
C ALA A 75 5.37 3.97 -5.10
N ASN A 76 5.43 4.58 -3.92
CA ASN A 76 6.23 5.77 -3.68
C ASN A 76 7.57 5.36 -3.08
N VAL A 77 8.65 5.87 -3.66
CA VAL A 77 10.03 5.62 -3.21
C VAL A 77 10.71 6.93 -2.89
N TYR A 78 11.31 7.00 -1.70
CA TYR A 78 12.05 8.16 -1.23
C TYR A 78 13.55 7.98 -1.44
N LYS A 79 14.21 9.00 -2.01
CA LYS A 79 15.66 8.96 -2.26
C LYS A 79 16.30 10.34 -2.22
N TYR A 80 17.61 10.36 -2.03
CA TYR A 80 18.41 11.58 -2.20
C TYR A 80 18.37 12.05 -3.66
N LYS A 81 18.27 13.37 -3.88
CA LYS A 81 18.33 13.98 -5.23
C LYS A 81 19.64 13.67 -5.97
N THR A 82 20.73 13.50 -5.22
CA THR A 82 22.09 13.31 -5.76
C THR A 82 22.45 11.84 -6.06
N LYS A 83 21.60 10.87 -5.71
CA LYS A 83 21.88 9.44 -5.91
C LYS A 83 20.97 8.82 -6.96
N ASP A 84 21.59 8.23 -7.98
CA ASP A 84 20.88 7.44 -8.99
C ASP A 84 20.62 6.02 -8.51
N ILE A 85 19.34 5.66 -8.37
CA ILE A 85 18.91 4.33 -7.96
C ILE A 85 17.94 3.76 -8.99
N TYR A 86 18.42 3.53 -10.22
CA TYR A 86 17.58 2.94 -11.29
C TYR A 86 17.31 1.44 -11.08
N ALA A 87 18.27 0.69 -10.52
CA ALA A 87 18.17 -0.77 -10.41
C ALA A 87 17.23 -1.26 -9.29
N ARG A 88 17.00 -0.48 -8.22
CA ARG A 88 16.10 -0.90 -7.13
C ARG A 88 14.62 -0.77 -7.51
N LYS A 89 14.27 0.02 -8.52
CA LYS A 89 12.88 0.35 -8.93
C LYS A 89 12.02 -0.89 -9.22
N LEU A 90 12.62 -1.92 -9.80
CA LEU A 90 11.91 -3.14 -10.17
C LEU A 90 11.71 -4.10 -9.00
N LYS A 91 12.40 -3.95 -7.87
CA LYS A 91 12.29 -4.90 -6.74
C LYS A 91 10.93 -4.85 -6.05
N ILE A 92 10.21 -3.73 -6.12
CA ILE A 92 8.84 -3.60 -5.58
C ILE A 92 7.82 -4.35 -6.44
N TYR A 93 8.10 -4.55 -7.73
CA TYR A 93 7.16 -5.14 -8.68
C TYR A 93 7.55 -6.58 -9.08
N GLN A 94 8.84 -6.80 -9.39
CA GLN A 94 9.36 -8.02 -9.98
C GLN A 94 9.06 -9.31 -9.18
N PRO A 95 9.16 -9.34 -7.83
CA PRO A 95 8.83 -10.54 -7.06
C PRO A 95 7.34 -10.85 -7.05
N PHE A 96 6.50 -9.86 -7.35
CA PHE A 96 5.07 -9.90 -7.11
C PHE A 96 4.23 -9.94 -8.38
N LEU A 97 4.81 -9.63 -9.54
CA LEU A 97 4.16 -9.83 -10.84
C LEU A 97 4.23 -11.30 -11.26
N LYS A 98 3.14 -11.80 -11.83
CA LYS A 98 3.11 -13.13 -12.46
C LYS A 98 3.75 -13.11 -13.84
N CYS A 99 3.60 -12.03 -14.59
CA CYS A 99 4.25 -11.82 -15.88
C CYS A 99 5.35 -10.75 -15.78
N LYS A 100 6.57 -11.07 -16.24
CA LYS A 100 7.69 -10.12 -16.16
C LYS A 100 7.60 -9.01 -17.21
N ASP A 101 6.86 -9.23 -18.29
CA ASP A 101 6.72 -8.24 -19.37
C ASP A 101 5.92 -7.00 -18.89
N ASP A 102 5.12 -7.14 -17.83
CA ASP A 102 4.41 -6.02 -17.22
C ASP A 102 5.36 -4.99 -16.61
N LEU A 103 6.62 -5.35 -16.33
CA LEU A 103 7.64 -4.41 -15.87
C LEU A 103 7.90 -3.29 -16.89
N TYR A 104 7.76 -3.58 -18.20
CA TYR A 104 7.94 -2.58 -19.26
C TYR A 104 6.79 -1.58 -19.35
N ARG A 105 5.68 -1.83 -18.66
CA ARG A 105 4.49 -0.97 -18.62
C ARG A 105 4.47 -0.03 -17.41
N ILE A 106 5.45 -0.16 -16.50
CA ILE A 106 5.56 0.69 -15.32
C ILE A 106 5.84 2.13 -15.75
N GLN A 107 5.00 3.05 -15.28
CA GLN A 107 5.19 4.49 -15.43
C GLN A 107 5.88 5.04 -14.19
N VAL A 108 6.71 6.06 -14.36
CA VAL A 108 7.47 6.69 -13.27
C VAL A 108 7.35 8.20 -13.37
N LYS A 109 7.09 8.84 -12.24
CA LYS A 109 7.12 10.29 -12.11
C LYS A 109 7.95 10.68 -10.89
N THR A 110 8.85 11.65 -11.06
CA THR A 110 9.53 12.29 -9.93
C THR A 110 8.67 13.45 -9.42
N CYS A 111 8.53 13.52 -8.10
CA CYS A 111 7.76 14.50 -7.36
C CYS A 111 8.63 15.12 -6.25
N PRO A 112 8.31 16.34 -5.78
CA PRO A 112 8.92 16.88 -4.57
C PRO A 112 8.73 15.94 -3.37
N TYR A 113 9.67 15.97 -2.43
CA TYR A 113 9.52 15.26 -1.17
C TYR A 113 8.26 15.76 -0.45
N PRO A 114 7.35 14.86 -0.01
CA PRO A 114 6.05 15.28 0.51
C PRO A 114 6.04 15.62 2.00
N PHE A 115 7.13 15.34 2.73
CA PHE A 115 7.26 15.59 4.18
C PHE A 115 8.07 16.88 4.45
N GLU A 116 8.17 17.29 5.72
CA GLU A 116 8.60 18.64 6.14
C GLU A 116 9.95 19.16 5.58
N ALA A 117 10.11 20.49 5.67
CA ALA A 117 10.94 21.31 4.79
C ALA A 117 12.46 21.15 4.95
N ASP A 118 12.97 20.81 6.13
CA ASP A 118 14.43 20.68 6.36
C ASP A 118 15.03 19.54 5.52
N ASP A 119 14.23 18.50 5.28
CA ASP A 119 14.57 17.33 4.46
C ASP A 119 14.21 17.52 2.97
N ALA A 120 13.29 18.43 2.64
CA ALA A 120 12.77 18.60 1.29
C ALA A 120 13.80 19.10 0.26
N GLU A 121 14.89 19.72 0.74
CA GLU A 121 16.01 20.12 -0.12
C GLU A 121 16.88 18.93 -0.54
N GLU A 122 16.98 17.89 0.30
CA GLU A 122 17.87 16.74 0.07
C GLU A 122 17.19 15.57 -0.65
N TYR A 123 15.88 15.39 -0.43
CA TYR A 123 15.14 14.22 -0.91
C TYR A 123 14.17 14.52 -2.05
N GLU A 124 13.85 13.49 -2.81
CA GLU A 124 12.75 13.47 -3.77
C GLU A 124 11.95 12.16 -3.66
N MET A 125 10.71 12.20 -4.13
CA MET A 125 9.84 11.03 -4.24
C MET A 125 9.77 10.58 -5.70
N GLN A 126 9.96 9.29 -5.95
CA GLN A 126 9.62 8.67 -7.24
C GLN A 126 8.36 7.85 -7.08
N GLN A 127 7.30 8.23 -7.79
CA GLN A 127 6.06 7.49 -7.84
C GLN A 127 6.05 6.57 -9.06
N PHE A 128 6.01 5.27 -8.78
CA PHE A 128 5.84 4.21 -9.76
C PHE A 128 4.37 3.85 -9.84
N SER A 129 3.87 3.57 -11.03
CA SER A 129 2.50 3.10 -11.20
C SER A 129 2.40 2.07 -12.32
N LEU A 130 1.64 1.02 -12.08
CA LEU A 130 1.36 -0.04 -13.04
C LEU A 130 -0.13 -0.32 -13.09
N ILE A 131 -0.74 -0.22 -14.28
CA ILE A 131 -2.09 -0.72 -14.52
C ILE A 131 -2.01 -2.23 -14.75
N CYS A 132 -2.71 -2.99 -13.93
CA CYS A 132 -2.80 -4.45 -14.01
C CYS A 132 -4.15 -4.93 -13.48
N LYS A 133 -4.39 -6.24 -13.52
CA LYS A 133 -5.54 -6.86 -12.86
C LYS A 133 -5.11 -7.53 -11.55
N ARG A 134 -6.04 -7.69 -10.61
CA ARG A 134 -5.79 -8.48 -9.36
C ARG A 134 -5.14 -9.83 -9.68
N LYS A 135 -5.66 -10.54 -10.69
CA LYS A 135 -5.15 -11.86 -11.08
C LYS A 135 -3.71 -11.86 -11.61
N ASP A 136 -3.15 -10.72 -12.01
CA ASP A 136 -1.78 -10.61 -12.50
C ASP A 136 -0.75 -10.51 -11.36
N LEU A 137 -1.24 -10.31 -10.13
CA LEU A 137 -0.43 -10.07 -8.94
C LEU A 137 -0.40 -11.27 -7.99
N ARG A 138 0.72 -11.41 -7.29
CA ARG A 138 0.93 -12.31 -6.16
C ARG A 138 0.47 -11.63 -4.86
N ILE A 139 -0.85 -11.49 -4.71
CA ILE A 139 -1.48 -10.69 -3.65
C ILE A 139 -1.01 -11.08 -2.24
N THR A 140 -1.02 -12.37 -1.89
CA THR A 140 -0.59 -12.83 -0.56
C THR A 140 0.82 -12.36 -0.22
N GLN A 141 1.74 -12.38 -1.20
CA GLN A 141 3.12 -11.94 -1.00
C GLN A 141 3.21 -10.41 -0.89
N LEU A 142 2.40 -9.66 -1.63
CA LEU A 142 2.34 -8.19 -1.54
C LEU A 142 1.84 -7.72 -0.17
N LEU A 143 0.73 -8.28 0.31
CA LEU A 143 0.13 -7.92 1.61
C LEU A 143 1.11 -8.22 2.75
N LYS A 144 1.76 -9.40 2.71
CA LYS A 144 2.81 -9.74 3.67
C LYS A 144 3.99 -8.77 3.59
N ALA A 145 4.42 -8.38 2.39
CA ALA A 145 5.55 -7.47 2.24
C ALA A 145 5.28 -6.10 2.89
N ALA A 146 4.06 -5.58 2.75
CA ALA A 146 3.65 -4.33 3.41
C ALA A 146 3.70 -4.44 4.94
N ALA A 147 3.16 -5.52 5.51
CA ALA A 147 3.12 -5.73 6.96
C ALA A 147 4.47 -6.15 7.59
N HIS A 148 5.54 -6.33 6.81
CA HIS A 148 6.80 -6.87 7.30
C HIS A 148 7.96 -5.86 7.31
N GLU A 149 7.78 -4.62 6.84
CA GLU A 149 8.91 -3.71 6.62
C GLU A 149 9.74 -3.44 7.88
N ASP A 150 9.08 -3.28 9.02
CA ASP A 150 9.71 -3.03 10.33
C ASP A 150 10.30 -4.28 11.00
N PHE A 151 10.13 -5.46 10.42
CA PHE A 151 10.49 -6.74 11.02
C PHE A 151 11.47 -7.55 10.17
N PRO A 152 12.27 -8.45 10.76
CA PRO A 152 13.14 -9.36 10.01
C PRO A 152 12.37 -10.51 9.32
N LEU A 153 11.14 -10.25 8.86
CA LEU A 153 10.28 -11.18 8.14
C LEU A 153 10.49 -11.08 6.62
N LYS A 154 9.99 -12.07 5.88
CA LYS A 154 9.97 -12.10 4.41
C LYS A 154 8.59 -12.55 3.91
N PRO A 155 8.12 -12.05 2.75
CA PRO A 155 8.76 -11.06 1.88
C PRO A 155 8.77 -9.64 2.49
N ARG A 156 9.54 -8.73 1.88
CA ARG A 156 9.55 -7.27 2.11
C ARG A 156 9.80 -6.60 0.75
N PHE A 157 9.27 -5.41 0.53
CA PHE A 157 9.66 -4.53 -0.57
C PHE A 157 11.13 -4.12 -0.42
N GLY A 158 11.53 -3.80 0.82
CA GLY A 158 12.89 -3.51 1.22
C GLY A 158 13.30 -2.04 1.06
N GLY A 159 14.15 -1.60 2.00
CA GLY A 159 14.58 -0.21 2.17
C GLY A 159 15.35 0.40 0.99
N TYR A 160 14.87 1.56 0.55
CA TYR A 160 15.62 2.47 -0.29
C TYR A 160 16.59 3.28 0.58
N SER A 161 17.22 4.30 0.02
CA SER A 161 18.25 5.05 0.74
C SER A 161 17.72 5.86 1.93
N VAL A 162 16.40 6.05 2.02
CA VAL A 162 15.74 6.92 3.00
C VAL A 162 14.76 6.10 3.82
N ASP A 163 13.83 5.42 3.14
CA ASP A 163 12.81 4.62 3.79
C ASP A 163 12.39 3.42 2.92
N TYR A 164 11.56 2.53 3.47
CA TYR A 164 10.80 1.57 2.68
C TYR A 164 9.71 2.26 1.86
N PRO A 165 9.24 1.65 0.77
CA PRO A 165 8.27 2.28 -0.12
C PRO A 165 6.84 2.17 0.41
N ASP A 166 6.04 3.22 0.23
CA ASP A 166 4.59 3.12 0.39
C ASP A 166 3.98 2.44 -0.84
N VAL A 167 3.16 1.42 -0.64
CA VAL A 167 2.52 0.67 -1.73
C VAL A 167 0.99 0.76 -1.62
N PHE A 168 0.37 1.43 -2.60
CA PHE A 168 -1.07 1.62 -2.68
C PHE A 168 -1.70 0.69 -3.72
N PHE A 169 -2.86 0.13 -3.37
CA PHE A 169 -3.73 -0.59 -4.28
C PHE A 169 -4.92 0.30 -4.63
N VAL A 170 -5.01 0.73 -5.88
CA VAL A 170 -6.07 1.62 -6.35
C VAL A 170 -6.99 0.82 -7.27
N ASN A 171 -8.16 0.39 -6.77
CA ASN A 171 -9.18 -0.27 -7.56
C ASN A 171 -9.87 0.74 -8.49
N ILE A 172 -9.58 0.66 -9.79
CA ILE A 172 -10.15 1.53 -10.83
C ILE A 172 -11.60 1.14 -11.10
N THR A 173 -11.90 -0.15 -11.10
CA THR A 173 -13.23 -0.68 -11.38
C THR A 173 -14.25 -0.23 -10.34
N LYS A 174 -13.83 -0.17 -9.07
CA LYS A 174 -14.72 0.10 -7.94
C LYS A 174 -14.56 1.49 -7.32
N ASP A 175 -13.59 2.29 -7.78
CA ASP A 175 -13.24 3.58 -7.17
C ASP A 175 -12.92 3.44 -5.65
N ILE A 176 -11.98 2.56 -5.32
CA ILE A 176 -11.52 2.26 -3.95
C ILE A 176 -9.99 2.34 -3.89
N ILE A 177 -9.43 2.83 -2.78
CA ILE A 177 -8.00 2.81 -2.52
C ILE A 177 -7.76 2.11 -1.19
N PHE A 178 -6.81 1.17 -1.19
CA PHE A 178 -6.38 0.41 -0.04
C PHE A 178 -4.87 0.59 0.18
N PHE A 179 -4.49 0.82 1.42
CA PHE A 179 -3.10 1.07 1.83
C PHE A 179 -2.82 0.40 3.17
N ILE A 180 -1.77 -0.41 3.23
CA ILE A 180 -1.25 -0.98 4.49
C ILE A 180 0.03 -0.19 4.78
N TYR A 181 0.06 0.55 5.89
CA TYR A 181 1.23 1.36 6.23
C TYR A 181 2.27 0.56 6.99
N ASP A 182 1.86 -0.33 7.90
CA ASP A 182 2.73 -1.29 8.59
C ASP A 182 1.92 -2.48 9.15
N ASP A 183 2.46 -3.21 10.13
CA ASP A 183 1.80 -4.34 10.79
C ASP A 183 0.61 -3.95 11.68
N ARG A 184 0.52 -2.67 12.09
CA ARG A 184 -0.46 -2.17 13.06
C ARG A 184 -1.77 -1.75 12.42
N GLY A 185 -1.78 -1.37 11.15
CA GLY A 185 -3.01 -0.94 10.53
C GLY A 185 -3.00 -0.71 9.02
N CYS A 186 -4.20 -0.49 8.51
CA CYS A 186 -4.43 -0.19 7.11
C CYS A 186 -5.62 0.75 6.90
N GLU A 187 -5.63 1.41 5.75
CA GLU A 187 -6.56 2.45 5.39
C GLU A 187 -7.30 2.06 4.11
N VAL A 188 -8.63 2.21 4.14
CA VAL A 188 -9.50 2.02 2.98
C VAL A 188 -10.26 3.32 2.76
N ILE A 189 -10.22 3.86 1.54
CA ILE A 189 -11.07 4.99 1.15
C ILE A 189 -11.84 4.66 -0.12
N ALA A 190 -13.01 5.26 -0.29
CA ALA A 190 -13.85 5.03 -1.45
C ALA A 190 -14.54 6.29 -1.94
N ARG A 191 -15.03 6.26 -3.18
CA ARG A 191 -15.74 7.41 -3.75
C ARG A 191 -17.07 7.71 -3.04
N ASP A 192 -17.75 6.68 -2.54
CA ASP A 192 -18.98 6.79 -1.76
C ASP A 192 -19.06 5.68 -0.71
N ALA A 193 -19.87 5.89 0.33
CA ALA A 193 -19.95 4.97 1.47
C ALA A 193 -20.49 3.59 1.08
N GLY A 194 -21.36 3.49 0.07
CA GLY A 194 -21.97 2.23 -0.37
C GLY A 194 -20.94 1.21 -0.85
N ARG A 195 -19.82 1.68 -1.42
CA ARG A 195 -18.70 0.85 -1.89
C ARG A 195 -17.93 0.14 -0.78
N ILE A 196 -17.91 0.69 0.44
CA ILE A 196 -17.18 0.14 1.59
C ILE A 196 -18.09 -0.22 2.75
N ARG A 197 -19.41 -0.07 2.58
CA ARG A 197 -20.40 -0.41 3.60
C ARG A 197 -20.35 -1.90 3.99
N PRO A 198 -20.27 -2.86 3.04
CA PRO A 198 -20.13 -4.27 3.41
C PRO A 198 -18.89 -4.53 4.27
N LEU A 199 -17.79 -3.87 3.94
CA LEU A 199 -16.53 -3.98 4.70
C LEU A 199 -16.69 -3.47 6.14
N TYR A 200 -17.34 -2.31 6.31
CA TYR A 200 -17.65 -1.77 7.64
C TYR A 200 -18.54 -2.71 8.45
N ASP A 201 -19.63 -3.20 7.87
CA ASP A 201 -20.60 -4.03 8.58
C ASP A 201 -20.00 -5.41 8.94
N GLN A 202 -19.14 -5.98 8.09
CA GLN A 202 -18.55 -7.31 8.28
C GLN A 202 -17.32 -7.31 9.20
N TYR A 203 -16.50 -6.28 9.14
CA TYR A 203 -15.21 -6.21 9.86
C TYR A 203 -15.18 -5.08 10.90
N HIS A 204 -16.35 -4.73 11.43
CA HIS A 204 -16.52 -3.66 12.42
C HIS A 204 -15.59 -3.82 13.63
N ASP A 205 -15.40 -5.05 14.11
CA ASP A 205 -14.57 -5.37 15.27
C ASP A 205 -13.07 -5.06 15.07
N TRP A 206 -12.64 -4.74 13.85
CA TRP A 206 -11.25 -4.37 13.52
C TRP A 206 -11.07 -2.86 13.37
N ILE A 207 -12.11 -2.06 13.61
CA ILE A 207 -12.05 -0.60 13.56
C ILE A 207 -11.85 -0.10 14.99
N GLU A 208 -10.79 0.66 15.23
CA GLU A 208 -10.64 1.37 16.52
C GLU A 208 -11.67 2.51 16.63
N ASP A 209 -12.25 2.68 17.83
CA ASP A 209 -13.19 3.76 18.18
C ASP A 209 -12.56 5.16 18.11
#